data_AF-A0A9N9XC86-F1
#
_entry.id   AF-A0A9N9XC86-F1
#
_cell.length_a   1.000
_cell.length_b   1.000
_cell.length_c   1.000
_cell.angle_alpha   90.00
_cell.angle_beta   90.00
_cell.angle_gamma   90.00
#
_symmetry.space_group_name_H-M   'P 1'
#
loop_
_entity.id
_entity.type
_entity.pdbx_description
1 polymer ?
#
loop_
_entity_poly.entity_id
_entity_poly.type
_entity_poly.pdbx_seq_one_letter_code
_entity_poly.pdbx_strand_id
1 'polypeptide(L)'
;MGRYVSSNEAVWRIFSFPMRGRHPAVVHLAVYLENGQREYLTVQNVVQRAAQPSSTTLTSFFEIYQNDAFTQTLLYSEMPEYYTWNQSSRRFIRQKQGKPDPGYPDVYSTDAIGRIY
;
A
#
# COMPACT_ATOMS: atom_id res chain seq x y z
N MET A 1 -19.38 -16.31 -23.51
CA MET A 1 -18.30 -17.00 -22.77
C MET A 1 -18.56 -16.87 -21.28
N GLY A 2 -19.02 -17.94 -20.62
CA GLY A 2 -19.26 -17.95 -19.18
C GLY A 2 -17.97 -18.24 -18.41
N ARG A 3 -17.71 -17.51 -17.32
CA ARG A 3 -16.62 -17.84 -16.39
C ARG A 3 -17.14 -18.90 -15.42
N TYR A 4 -16.53 -20.07 -15.41
CA TYR A 4 -16.81 -21.11 -14.41
C TYR A 4 -16.28 -20.65 -13.04
N VAL A 5 -17.10 -20.76 -12.01
CA VAL A 5 -16.76 -20.52 -10.59
C VAL A 5 -16.98 -21.83 -9.87
N SER A 6 -16.01 -22.26 -9.04
CA SER A 6 -16.14 -23.52 -8.30
C SER A 6 -17.33 -23.48 -7.32
N SER A 7 -17.93 -24.63 -7.02
CA SER A 7 -19.05 -24.72 -6.07
C SER A 7 -18.68 -24.11 -4.70
N ASN A 8 -17.44 -24.31 -4.25
CA ASN A 8 -16.94 -23.74 -3.00
C ASN A 8 -16.89 -22.21 -3.07
N GLU A 9 -16.37 -21.63 -4.14
CA GLU A 9 -16.32 -20.18 -4.31
C GLU A 9 -17.72 -19.57 -4.44
N ALA A 10 -18.66 -20.25 -5.10
CA ALA A 10 -20.05 -19.83 -5.19
C ALA A 10 -20.74 -19.80 -3.81
N VAL A 11 -20.56 -20.84 -3.00
CA VAL A 11 -21.05 -20.92 -1.61
C VAL A 11 -20.45 -19.79 -0.77
N TRP A 12 -19.14 -19.54 -0.88
CA TRP A 12 -18.49 -18.43 -0.17
C TRP A 12 -19.08 -17.07 -0.55
N ARG A 13 -19.39 -16.85 -1.83
CA ARG A 13 -20.05 -15.63 -2.31
C ARG A 13 -21.49 -15.51 -1.80
N ILE A 14 -22.26 -16.60 -1.84
CA ILE A 14 -23.67 -16.63 -1.36
C ILE A 14 -23.74 -16.30 0.13
N PHE A 15 -22.85 -16.88 0.93
CA PHE A 15 -22.82 -16.66 2.38
C PHE A 15 -21.96 -15.47 2.81
N SER A 16 -21.45 -14.68 1.85
CA SER A 16 -20.58 -13.51 2.10
C SER A 16 -19.37 -13.83 3.00
N PHE A 17 -18.87 -15.06 2.95
CA PHE A 17 -17.68 -15.43 3.70
C PHE A 17 -16.45 -14.72 3.12
N PRO A 18 -15.50 -14.27 3.96
CA PRO A 18 -14.28 -13.65 3.47
C PRO A 18 -13.48 -14.64 2.62
N MET A 19 -13.39 -14.36 1.31
CA MET A 19 -12.76 -15.24 0.31
C MET A 19 -11.22 -15.20 0.34
N ARG A 20 -10.60 -14.32 1.12
CA ARG A 20 -9.13 -14.14 1.17
C ARG A 20 -8.62 -14.35 2.60
N GLY A 21 -7.82 -15.39 2.79
CA GLY A 21 -7.31 -15.86 4.08
C GLY A 21 -6.10 -15.12 4.64
N ARG A 22 -6.03 -13.80 4.55
CA ARG A 22 -5.11 -13.01 5.39
C ARG A 22 -5.85 -11.79 5.93
N HIS A 23 -6.45 -12.00 7.09
CA HIS A 23 -6.89 -10.95 7.98
C HIS A 23 -5.93 -10.95 9.17
N PRO A 24 -5.29 -9.82 9.47
CA PRO A 24 -5.31 -8.58 8.70
C PRO A 24 -4.53 -8.65 7.37
N ALA A 25 -4.80 -7.70 6.47
CA ALA A 25 -3.99 -7.54 5.26
C ALA A 25 -2.58 -7.08 5.64
N VAL A 26 -1.55 -7.77 5.15
CA VAL A 26 -0.15 -7.42 5.40
C VAL A 26 0.45 -6.74 4.18
N VAL A 27 0.93 -5.52 4.34
CA VAL A 27 1.58 -4.72 3.29
C VAL A 27 3.09 -4.74 3.50
N HIS A 28 3.82 -5.03 2.43
CA HIS A 28 5.28 -5.00 2.45
C HIS A 28 5.77 -3.56 2.35
N LEU A 29 6.49 -3.11 3.37
CA LEU A 29 7.11 -1.82 3.44
C LEU A 29 8.60 -1.98 3.20
N ALA A 30 9.13 -1.19 2.28
CA ALA A 30 10.48 -1.36 1.81
C ALA A 30 11.40 -0.44 2.61
N VAL A 31 12.46 -1.00 3.21
CA VAL A 31 13.52 -0.20 3.82
C VAL A 31 14.81 -0.47 3.04
N TYR A 32 15.28 0.55 2.34
CA TYR A 32 16.55 0.51 1.62
C TYR A 32 17.47 1.59 2.18
N LEU A 33 18.77 1.31 2.15
CA LEU A 33 19.79 2.35 2.27
C LEU A 33 19.69 3.29 1.05
N GLU A 34 20.23 4.50 1.17
CA GLU A 34 20.30 5.45 0.06
C GLU A 34 20.97 4.78 -1.17
N ASN A 35 20.29 4.77 -2.31
CA ASN A 35 20.68 4.05 -3.55
C ASN A 35 20.78 2.51 -3.45
N GLY A 36 20.33 1.91 -2.35
CA GLY A 36 20.30 0.45 -2.13
C GLY A 36 19.07 -0.25 -2.71
N GLN A 37 18.27 0.45 -3.51
CA GLN A 37 17.05 -0.07 -4.10
C GLN A 37 17.39 -1.04 -5.24
N ARG A 38 16.83 -2.24 -5.20
CA ARG A 38 17.02 -3.24 -6.25
C ARG A 38 16.23 -2.83 -7.50
N GLU A 39 16.90 -2.19 -8.45
CA GLU A 39 16.34 -1.83 -9.74
C GLU A 39 16.90 -2.73 -10.85
N TYR A 40 16.00 -3.22 -11.72
CA TYR A 40 16.41 -3.94 -12.93
C TYR A 40 16.74 -2.92 -14.03
N LEU A 41 18.03 -2.79 -14.33
CA LEU A 41 18.53 -1.90 -15.37
C LEU A 41 18.59 -2.66 -16.70
N THR A 42 17.99 -2.07 -17.73
CA THR A 42 18.19 -2.44 -19.14
C THR A 42 18.86 -1.28 -19.87
N VAL A 43 19.53 -1.58 -21.00
CA VAL A 43 20.26 -0.58 -21.80
C VAL A 43 19.38 0.63 -22.16
N GLN A 44 18.08 0.40 -22.37
CA GLN A 44 17.10 1.44 -22.71
C GLN A 44 16.67 2.30 -21.50
N ASN A 45 16.70 1.76 -20.29
CA ASN A 45 16.12 2.39 -19.10
C ASN A 45 17.17 2.97 -18.14
N VAL A 46 18.46 2.66 -18.34
CA VAL A 46 19.53 3.02 -17.40
C VAL A 46 19.67 4.53 -17.23
N VAL A 47 19.63 5.29 -18.33
CA VAL A 47 19.76 6.76 -18.29
C VAL A 47 18.55 7.39 -17.60
N GLN A 48 17.35 6.92 -17.90
CA GLN A 48 16.13 7.44 -17.28
C GLN A 48 16.04 7.11 -15.78
N ARG A 49 16.39 5.87 -15.37
CA ARG A 49 16.37 5.47 -13.96
C ARG A 49 17.47 6.12 -13.13
N ALA A 50 18.63 6.40 -13.73
CA ALA A 50 19.68 7.17 -13.07
C ALA A 50 19.26 8.63 -12.84
N ALA A 51 18.54 9.23 -13.80
CA ALA A 51 18.02 10.59 -13.66
C ALA A 51 16.82 10.68 -12.72
N GLN A 52 15.96 9.66 -12.70
CA GLN A 52 14.74 9.62 -11.89
C GLN A 52 14.55 8.22 -11.27
N PRO A 53 15.04 8.00 -10.03
CA PRO A 53 14.88 6.71 -9.36
C PRO A 53 13.41 6.39 -9.11
N SER A 54 13.07 5.10 -9.08
CA SER A 54 11.68 4.67 -8.89
C SER A 54 11.20 5.00 -7.48
N SER A 55 10.08 5.70 -7.35
CA SER A 55 9.44 5.91 -6.04
C SER A 55 9.14 4.57 -5.35
N THR A 56 9.57 4.45 -4.09
CA THR A 56 9.25 3.31 -3.21
C THR A 56 8.19 3.71 -2.20
N THR A 57 7.68 2.74 -1.45
CA THR A 57 6.83 3.02 -0.29
C THR A 57 7.53 3.98 0.68
N LEU A 58 8.82 3.81 0.99
CA LEU A 58 9.52 4.71 1.92
C LEU A 58 9.72 6.12 1.36
N THR A 59 10.11 6.26 0.09
CA THR A 59 10.26 7.58 -0.54
C THR A 59 8.93 8.32 -0.62
N SER A 60 7.84 7.61 -0.96
CA SER A 60 6.50 8.21 -0.96
C SER A 60 5.98 8.56 0.43
N PHE A 61 6.41 7.83 1.47
CA PHE A 61 6.08 8.18 2.86
C PHE A 61 6.66 9.54 3.22
N PHE A 62 7.95 9.77 2.93
CA PHE A 62 8.58 11.07 3.17
C PHE A 62 7.98 12.20 2.33
N GLU A 63 7.57 11.90 1.09
CA GLU A 63 6.87 12.87 0.25
C GLU A 63 5.55 13.32 0.89
N ILE A 64 4.75 12.38 1.39
CA ILE A 64 3.45 12.71 2.00
C ILE A 64 3.64 13.34 3.38
N TYR A 65 4.66 12.91 4.14
CA TYR A 65 5.03 13.48 5.44
C TYR A 65 5.23 15.00 5.38
N GLN A 66 5.73 15.52 4.26
CA GLN A 66 5.93 16.95 4.04
C GLN A 66 4.64 17.70 3.68
N ASN A 67 3.64 17.01 3.13
CA ASN A 67 2.44 17.62 2.55
C ASN A 67 1.16 17.39 3.38
N ASP A 68 1.15 16.41 4.28
CA ASP A 68 -0.03 16.02 5.08
C ASP A 68 0.31 15.94 6.57
N ALA A 69 -0.24 16.87 7.35
CA ALA A 69 0.00 16.95 8.80
C ALA A 69 -0.43 15.67 9.55
N PHE A 70 -1.44 14.93 9.04
CA PHE A 70 -1.86 13.68 9.67
C PHE A 70 -0.76 12.62 9.58
N THR A 71 -0.04 12.54 8.45
CA THR A 71 1.05 11.58 8.34
C THR A 71 2.22 11.84 9.28
N GLN A 72 2.31 13.05 9.84
CA GLN A 72 3.31 13.38 10.85
C GLN A 72 3.05 12.70 12.20
N THR A 73 1.82 12.24 12.43
CA THR A 73 1.46 11.46 13.61
C THR A 73 1.61 9.96 13.43
N LEU A 74 1.98 9.50 12.23
CA LEU A 74 2.08 8.07 11.89
C LEU A 74 3.53 7.61 11.78
N LEU A 75 3.80 6.42 12.31
CA LEU A 75 4.99 5.67 11.97
C LEU A 75 4.86 5.08 10.57
N TYR A 76 6.00 4.86 9.92
CA TYR A 76 6.03 4.21 8.61
C TYR A 76 5.33 2.84 8.61
N SER A 77 5.47 2.06 9.69
CA SER A 77 4.79 0.77 9.88
C SER A 77 3.27 0.85 9.99
N GLU A 78 2.75 1.99 10.45
CA GLU A 78 1.31 2.26 10.63
C GLU A 78 0.68 2.83 9.36
N MET A 79 1.51 3.27 8.40
CA MET A 79 1.02 3.88 7.19
C MET A 79 -0.01 3.03 6.42
N PRO A 80 0.14 1.69 6.30
CA PRO A 80 -0.85 0.83 5.64
C PRO A 80 -2.23 0.81 6.30
N GLU A 81 -2.32 1.20 7.57
CA GLU A 81 -3.57 1.28 8.31
C GLU A 81 -4.49 2.37 7.72
N TYR A 82 -3.90 3.49 7.30
CA TYR A 82 -4.60 4.70 6.84
C TYR A 82 -4.43 5.00 5.35
N TYR A 83 -3.40 4.44 4.71
CA TYR A 83 -3.06 4.67 3.31
C TYR A 83 -2.87 3.35 2.56
N THR A 84 -3.30 3.33 1.31
CA THR A 84 -3.10 2.19 0.41
C THR A 84 -2.04 2.52 -0.62
N TRP A 85 -1.11 1.59 -0.84
CA TRP A 85 -0.10 1.72 -1.90
C TRP A 85 -0.74 1.52 -3.28
N ASN A 86 -0.72 2.56 -4.12
CA ASN A 86 -1.10 2.46 -5.52
C ASN A 86 0.13 2.12 -6.36
N GLN A 87 0.18 0.89 -6.90
CA GLN A 87 1.30 0.41 -7.69
C GLN A 87 1.47 1.15 -9.03
N SER A 88 0.39 1.65 -9.63
CA SER A 88 0.41 2.35 -10.91
C SER A 88 0.98 3.76 -10.77
N SER A 89 0.57 4.50 -9.74
CA SER A 89 1.10 5.85 -9.46
C SER A 89 2.32 5.86 -8.54
N ARG A 90 2.69 4.71 -7.96
CA ARG A 90 3.77 4.54 -6.97
C ARG A 90 3.69 5.56 -5.84
N ARG A 91 2.48 5.72 -5.30
CA ARG A 91 2.18 6.64 -4.21
C ARG A 91 1.21 6.01 -3.23
N PHE A 92 1.33 6.39 -1.97
CA PHE A 92 0.29 6.14 -0.98
C PHE A 92 -0.91 7.05 -1.24
N ILE A 93 -2.11 6.47 -1.14
CA ILE A 93 -3.38 7.17 -1.30
C ILE A 93 -4.19 6.94 -0.03
N ARG A 94 -4.79 8.02 0.50
CA ARG A 94 -5.61 7.95 1.71
C ARG A 94 -6.76 6.98 1.51
N GLN A 95 -7.04 6.17 2.54
CA GLN A 95 -8.18 5.27 2.51
C GLN A 95 -9.49 6.07 2.56
N LYS A 96 -10.48 5.57 1.83
CA LYS A 96 -11.82 6.16 1.74
C LYS A 96 -12.88 5.36 2.50
N GLN A 97 -12.48 4.22 3.06
CA GLN A 97 -13.35 3.25 3.72
C GLN A 97 -12.59 2.68 4.92
N GLY A 98 -13.31 2.37 5.99
CA GLY A 98 -12.71 1.88 7.23
C GLY A 98 -13.45 2.42 8.45
N LYS A 99 -12.82 2.29 9.62
CA LYS A 99 -13.27 2.91 10.86
C LYS A 99 -12.83 4.38 10.86
N PRO A 100 -13.71 5.35 11.12
CA PRO A 100 -13.30 6.74 11.20
C PRO A 100 -12.34 6.96 12.37
N ASP A 101 -11.29 7.74 12.16
CA ASP A 101 -10.37 8.10 13.23
C ASP A 101 -11.04 9.13 14.18
N PRO A 102 -11.03 8.92 15.51
CA PRO A 102 -11.67 9.83 16.45
C PRO A 102 -11.07 11.24 16.50
N GLY A 103 -9.79 11.39 16.16
CA GLY A 103 -9.04 12.63 16.22
C GLY A 103 -9.00 13.40 14.91
N TYR A 104 -9.30 12.75 13.78
CA TYR A 104 -9.17 13.36 12.45
C TYR A 104 -10.42 13.12 11.58
N PRO A 105 -11.19 14.19 11.25
CA PRO A 105 -12.31 14.06 10.33
C PRO A 105 -11.83 13.62 8.94
N ASP A 106 -12.62 12.78 8.27
CA ASP A 106 -12.33 12.20 6.95
C ASP A 106 -11.08 11.30 6.88
N VAL A 107 -10.55 10.88 8.03
CA VAL A 107 -9.55 9.81 8.13
C VAL A 107 -10.24 8.50 8.43
N TYR A 108 -9.86 7.47 7.67
CA TYR A 108 -10.33 6.12 7.88
C TYR A 108 -9.14 5.20 8.11
N SER A 109 -9.25 4.33 9.10
CA SER A 109 -8.31 3.26 9.39
C SER A 109 -8.91 1.89 9.07
N THR A 110 -8.06 0.94 8.73
CA THR A 110 -8.41 -0.47 8.57
C THR A 110 -7.48 -1.31 9.42
N ASP A 111 -7.78 -2.59 9.64
CA ASP A 111 -6.90 -3.43 10.45
C ASP A 111 -5.58 -3.82 9.70
N ALA A 112 -5.19 -3.14 8.62
CA ALA A 112 -4.02 -3.48 7.80
C ALA A 112 -2.68 -3.25 8.52
N ILE A 113 -1.74 -4.18 8.37
CA ILE A 113 -0.43 -4.15 9.05
C ILE A 113 0.70 -3.92 8.04
N GLY A 114 1.55 -2.93 8.31
CA GLY A 114 2.82 -2.74 7.62
C GLY A 114 3.92 -3.63 8.18
N ARG A 115 4.52 -4.46 7.33
CA ARG A 115 5.70 -5.25 7.69
C ARG A 115 6.94 -4.68 7.00
N ILE A 116 7.86 -4.21 7.83
CA ILE A 116 9.17 -3.70 7.41
C ILE A 116 10.09 -4.91 7.16
N TYR A 117 10.88 -4.82 6.09
CA TYR A 117 11.89 -5.80 5.69
C TYR A 117 13.20 -5.11 5.38
#